data_AF-A0A0D6LHZ1-F1
#
_entry.id   AF-A0A0D6LHZ1-F1
#
_cell.length_a   1.000
_cell.length_b   1.000
_cell.length_c   1.000
_cell.angle_alpha   90.00
_cell.angle_beta   90.00
_cell.angle_gamma   90.00
#
_symmetry.space_group_name_H-M   'P 1'
#
loop_
_entity.id
_entity.type
_entity.pdbx_description
1 polymer ?
#
loop_
_entity_poly.entity_id
_entity_poly.type
_entity_poly.pdbx_seq_one_letter_code
_entity_poly.pdbx_strand_id
1 'polypeptide(L)' 'MRYKFSAGEWSTNGKGELCTTSRSIPHHDGAVDTGRSWMNKTVSFDRVKVTNNQLDNDPFHVSFFSNF' A
#
# COMPACT_ATOMS: atom_id res chain seq x y z
N MET A 1 14.22 -5.63 -5.19
CA MET A 1 14.41 -6.70 -6.21
C MET A 1 13.21 -6.71 -7.12
N ARG A 2 13.38 -7.02 -8.41
CA ARG A 2 12.24 -7.25 -9.31
C ARG A 2 11.98 -8.75 -9.40
N TYR A 3 10.71 -9.14 -9.40
CA TYR A 3 10.29 -10.54 -9.46
C TYR A 3 9.56 -10.85 -10.77
N LYS A 4 9.64 -12.11 -11.21
CA LYS A 4 8.87 -12.68 -12.32
C LYS A 4 8.25 -14.00 -11.88
N PHE A 5 7.02 -14.24 -12.30
CA PHE A 5 6.35 -15.54 -12.11
C PHE A 5 6.32 -16.30 -13.44
N SER A 6 6.82 -17.53 -13.46
CA SER A 6 6.76 -18.41 -14.64
C SER A 6 6.83 -19.87 -14.23
N ALA A 7 6.05 -20.73 -14.91
CA ALA A 7 6.00 -22.16 -14.65
C ALA A 7 5.68 -22.54 -13.18
N GLY A 8 4.83 -21.74 -12.51
CA GLY A 8 4.45 -22.01 -11.12
C GLY A 8 5.43 -21.48 -10.07
N GLU A 9 6.54 -20.85 -10.48
CA GLU A 9 7.59 -20.39 -9.58
C GLU A 9 7.90 -18.89 -9.70
N TRP A 10 8.31 -18.30 -8.59
CA TRP A 10 8.81 -16.92 -8.52
C TRP A 10 10.33 -16.91 -8.63
N SER A 11 10.87 -16.10 -9.55
CA SER A 11 12.32 -15.88 -9.69
C SER A 11 12.64 -14.38 -9.61
N THR A 12 13.89 -14.06 -9.27
CA THR A 12 14.39 -12.68 -9.35
C THR A 12 14.73 -12.35 -10.79
N ASN A 13 14.39 -11.13 -11.22
CA ASN A 13 14.65 -10.65 -12.57
C ASN A 13 15.19 -9.22 -12.53
N GLY A 14 16.35 -9.06 -11.90
CA GLY A 14 17.10 -7.81 -11.85
C GLY A 14 16.82 -6.92 -10.64
N LYS A 15 17.35 -5.69 -10.73
CA LYS A 15 17.25 -4.69 -9.67
C LYS A 15 15.82 -4.16 -9.58
N GLY A 16 15.29 -4.10 -8.35
CA GLY A 16 13.98 -3.45 -8.14
C GLY A 16 14.10 -1.94 -8.32
N GLU A 17 12.99 -1.31 -8.70
CA GLU A 17 12.89 0.15 -8.77
C GLU A 17 13.10 0.76 -7.36
N LEU A 18 13.58 2.02 -7.30
CA LEU A 18 13.82 2.72 -6.03
C LEU A 18 12.52 2.78 -5.24
N CYS A 19 12.56 2.47 -3.94
CA CYS A 19 11.37 2.43 -3.07
C CYS A 19 10.55 3.72 -3.20
N THR A 20 9.23 3.59 -3.43
CA THR A 20 8.32 4.73 -3.33
C THR A 20 8.40 5.26 -1.91
N THR A 21 8.44 6.58 -1.74
CA THR A 21 8.35 7.21 -0.41
C THR A 21 7.21 6.59 0.38
N SER A 22 7.51 6.00 1.53
CA SER A 22 6.49 5.39 2.39
C SER A 22 5.50 6.48 2.80
N ARG A 23 4.27 6.39 2.30
CA ARG A 23 3.17 7.29 2.66
C ARG A 23 2.34 6.62 3.76
N SER A 24 2.11 7.32 4.88
CA SER A 24 1.15 6.86 5.87
C SER A 24 -0.27 7.04 5.34
N ILE A 25 -1.14 6.06 5.59
CA ILE A 25 -2.55 6.14 5.22
C ILE A 25 -3.37 6.41 6.48
N PRO A 26 -4.02 7.58 6.61
CA PRO A 26 -4.88 7.85 7.75
C PRO A 26 -6.11 6.93 7.72
N HIS A 27 -6.58 6.50 8.89
CA HIS A 27 -7.83 5.75 8.97
C HIS A 27 -9.01 6.63 8.53
N HIS A 28 -9.97 6.04 7.81
CA HIS A 28 -11.06 6.76 7.16
C HIS A 28 -12.05 7.42 8.12
N ASP A 29 -12.07 7.00 9.38
CA ASP A 29 -12.88 7.61 10.44
C ASP A 29 -12.48 9.07 10.72
N GLY A 30 -11.34 9.54 10.18
CA GLY A 30 -10.95 10.95 10.14
C GLY A 30 -10.59 11.59 11.50
N ALA A 31 -10.92 10.93 12.62
CA ALA A 31 -10.69 11.43 13.95
C ALA A 31 -9.39 10.88 14.56
N VAL A 32 -8.58 11.76 15.16
CA VAL A 32 -7.64 11.36 16.20
C VAL A 32 -8.48 10.96 17.40
N ASP A 33 -8.68 9.66 17.56
CA ASP A 33 -9.44 9.11 18.66
C ASP A 33 -8.53 8.65 19.81
N THR A 34 -9.09 8.56 21.02
CA THR A 34 -8.39 7.99 22.16
C THR A 34 -8.09 6.52 21.91
N GLY A 35 -7.00 6.00 22.50
CA GLY A 35 -6.69 4.57 22.43
C GLY A 35 -7.86 3.68 22.89
N ARG A 36 -8.63 4.13 23.89
CA ARG A 36 -9.81 3.40 24.38
C ARG A 36 -10.89 3.24 23.31
N SER A 37 -11.14 4.26 22.50
CA SER A 37 -12.13 4.19 21.43
C SER A 37 -11.68 3.25 20.30
N TRP A 38 -10.40 3.33 19.90
CA TRP A 38 -9.83 2.41 18.92
C TRP A 38 -9.96 0.94 19.35
N MET A 39 -9.68 0.66 20.63
CA MET A 39 -9.77 -0.71 21.17
C MET A 39 -11.21 -1.22 21.33
N ASN A 40 -12.22 -0.35 21.23
CA ASN A 40 -13.62 -0.74 21.43
C ASN A 40 -14.34 -1.19 20.14
N LYS A 41 -13.67 -1.12 18.99
CA LYS A 41 -14.24 -1.48 17.69
C LYS A 41 -13.18 -2.14 16.79
N THR A 42 -13.63 -2.83 15.75
CA THR A 42 -12.73 -3.25 14.68
C THR A 42 -12.19 -2.02 13.94
N VAL A 43 -10.87 -1.96 13.77
CA VAL A 43 -10.20 -0.92 12.98
C VAL A 43 -9.95 -1.47 11.57
N SER A 44 -10.54 -0.84 10.54
CA SER A 44 -10.58 -1.37 9.16
C SER A 44 -9.91 -0.44 8.15
N PHE A 45 -9.01 -1.01 7.34
CA PHE A 45 -8.35 -0.33 6.22
C PHE A 45 -8.94 -0.77 4.86
N ASP A 46 -10.21 -1.16 4.85
CA ASP A 46 -10.96 -1.61 3.65
C ASP A 46 -11.09 -0.55 2.55
N ARG A 47 -10.91 0.73 2.89
CA ARG A 47 -10.92 1.84 1.91
C ARG A 47 -9.57 2.11 1.26
N VAL A 48 -8.49 1.45 1.70
CA VAL A 48 -7.16 1.63 1.12
C VAL A 48 -7.07 0.93 -0.23
N LYS A 49 -6.53 1.63 -1.23
CA LYS A 49 -6.33 1.07 -2.57
C LYS A 49 -4.86 1.03 -2.94
N VAL A 50 -4.53 0.08 -3.81
CA VAL A 50 -3.19 -0.05 -4.42
C VAL A 50 -3.26 0.47 -5.85
N THR A 51 -2.32 1.32 -6.23
CA THR A 51 -2.23 1.91 -7.57
C THR A 51 -0.82 1.75 -8.13
N ASN A 52 -0.70 1.64 -9.45
CA ASN A 52 0.59 1.75 -10.17
C ASN A 52 0.81 3.13 -10.78
N ASN A 53 -0.14 4.06 -10.62
CA ASN A 53 0.00 5.44 -11.05
C ASN A 53 0.91 6.20 -10.07
N GLN A 54 2.10 6.59 -10.54
CA GLN A 54 3.09 7.33 -9.74
C GLN A 54 2.67 8.78 -9.48
N LEU A 55 1.72 9.31 -10.25
CA LEU A 55 1.19 10.67 -10.10
C LEU A 55 -0.10 10.72 -9.28
N ASP A 56 -0.50 9.61 -8.66
CA ASP A 56 -1.68 9.54 -7.83
C ASP A 56 -1.49 10.30 -6.50
N ASN A 57 -2.41 11.24 -6.25
CA ASN A 57 -2.39 12.11 -5.07
C ASN A 57 -3.56 11.81 -4.11
N ASP A 58 -4.27 10.70 -4.30
CA ASP A 58 -5.31 10.30 -3.36
C ASP A 58 -4.66 9.87 -2.02
N PRO A 59 -5.08 10.43 -0.88
CA PRO A 59 -4.49 10.11 0.42
C PRO A 59 -4.79 8.68 0.91
N PHE A 60 -5.75 7.98 0.29
CA PHE A 60 -6.10 6.59 0.59
C PHE A 60 -5.51 5.59 -0.41
N HIS A 61 -4.71 6.07 -1.38
CA HIS A 61 -4.02 5.22 -2.33
C HIS A 61 -2.54 5.04 -1.95
N VAL A 62 -2.05 3.80 -2.08
CA VAL A 62 -0.64 3.46 -1.97
C VAL A 62 -0.11 3.10 -3.35
N SER A 63 0.86 3.87 -3.83
CA SER A 63 1.51 3.62 -5.12
C SER A 63 2.56 2.52 -4.98
N PHE A 64 2.49 1.50 -5.84
CA PHE A 64 3.47 0.43 -5.96
C PHE A 64 3.99 0.33 -7.39
N PHE A 65 5.26 -0.05 -7.52
CA PHE A 65 5.85 -0.30 -8.83
C PHE A 65 5.42 -1.65 -9.39
N SER A 66 4.70 -1.63 -10.50
CA SER A 66 4.43 -2.80 -11.32
C SER A 66 4.34 -2.37 -12.78
N ASN A 67 5.38 -2.69 -13.55
CA ASN A 67 5.36 -2.62 -15.00
C ASN A 67 4.96 -4.02 -15.51
N PHE A 68 3.68 -4.16 -15.91
CA PHE A 68 3.17 -5.36 -16.57
C PHE A 68 3.91 -5.62 -17.88
#